data_AF-A0AAN6XS98-F1
#
_entry.id   AF-A0AAN6XS98-F1
#
_cell.length_a   1.000
_cell.length_b   1.000
_cell.length_c   1.000
_cell.angle_alpha   90.00
_cell.angle_beta   90.00
_cell.angle_gamma   90.00
#
_symmetry.space_group_name_H-M   'P 1'
#
loop_
_entity.id
_entity.type
_entity.pdbx_description
1 polymer ?
#
loop_
_entity_poly.entity_id
_entity_poly.type
_entity_poly.pdbx_seq_one_letter_code
_entity_poly.pdbx_strand_id
1 'polypeptide(L)'
;MTTPSSKLQISQATDILLSPTKSTLPRYRAYIHARNRFFSAFPPQGQFVRIHTPSDNLLCGLYAIVISFQHQHPGTSPSPTLEDLLSVCRSCGFDNEGNLSGDQLSLVFSTWGAKVLLDDTDDGGRAKKRRCQLGYLSRYNGPGWEEEARKGEDVPVMMGTREVDTEEQGHDILRLWVWNDGGWAGGGMGHWEGIRRVDEGGEGE
;
A
#
# COMPACT_ATOMS: atom_id res chain seq x y z
N MET A 1 -13.98 19.16 -32.15
CA MET A 1 -14.35 18.61 -30.83
C MET A 1 -13.05 18.31 -30.11
N THR A 2 -12.66 19.19 -29.20
CA THR A 2 -11.46 19.04 -28.37
C THR A 2 -11.80 18.09 -27.23
N THR A 3 -11.15 16.93 -27.22
CA THR A 3 -11.17 16.00 -26.08
C THR A 3 -10.71 16.77 -24.84
N PRO A 4 -11.44 16.73 -23.70
CA PRO A 4 -10.89 17.27 -22.48
C PRO A 4 -9.68 16.39 -22.12
N SER A 5 -8.49 16.98 -22.10
CA SER A 5 -7.35 16.39 -21.42
C SER A 5 -7.76 16.26 -19.96
N SER A 6 -8.11 15.04 -19.54
CA SER A 6 -8.36 14.73 -18.14
C SER A 6 -7.02 14.83 -17.43
N LYS A 7 -6.67 16.04 -16.98
CA LYS A 7 -5.52 16.25 -16.11
C LYS A 7 -5.62 15.24 -14.97
N LEU A 8 -4.62 14.37 -14.85
CA LEU A 8 -4.54 13.40 -13.77
C LEU A 8 -4.71 14.15 -12.45
N GLN A 9 -5.70 13.74 -11.65
CA GLN A 9 -5.98 14.38 -10.38
C GLN A 9 -4.89 14.01 -9.38
N ILE A 10 -4.01 14.97 -9.07
CA ILE A 10 -2.99 14.83 -8.03
C ILE A 10 -3.70 14.83 -6.67
N SER A 11 -3.44 13.79 -5.89
CA SER A 11 -3.89 13.63 -4.51
C SER A 11 -2.74 13.94 -3.54
N GLN A 12 -3.10 14.32 -2.33
CA GLN A 12 -2.16 14.82 -1.32
C GLN A 12 -2.45 14.09 0.00
N ALA A 13 -1.47 13.33 0.50
CA ALA A 13 -1.58 12.76 1.84
C ALA A 13 -1.39 13.88 2.88
N THR A 14 -2.12 13.82 3.98
CA THR A 14 -1.98 14.85 5.02
C THR A 14 -0.90 14.47 6.00
N ASP A 15 0.01 15.40 6.23
CA ASP A 15 1.03 15.30 7.26
C ASP A 15 0.45 15.68 8.63
N ILE A 16 -0.18 14.71 9.29
CA ILE A 16 -0.82 14.91 10.60
C ILE A 16 0.11 14.41 11.71
N LEU A 17 0.39 15.25 12.71
CA LEU A 17 1.01 14.78 13.94
C LEU A 17 -0.04 14.78 15.05
N LEU A 18 -0.52 13.59 15.41
CA LEU A 18 -1.40 13.46 16.57
C LEU A 18 -0.66 13.66 17.90
N SER A 19 -1.43 14.04 18.92
CA SER A 19 -1.01 14.02 20.32
C SER A 19 -1.43 12.69 20.97
N PRO A 20 -0.53 11.72 21.17
CA PRO A 20 -0.90 10.42 21.70
C PRO A 20 -1.26 10.49 23.20
N THR A 21 -2.17 9.62 23.62
CA THR A 21 -2.37 9.27 25.04
C THR A 21 -1.66 7.95 25.35
N LYS A 22 -1.53 7.57 26.63
CA LYS A 22 -0.89 6.30 27.01
C LYS A 22 -1.53 5.09 26.31
N SER A 23 -2.85 5.08 26.13
CA SER A 23 -3.60 3.99 25.49
C SER A 23 -3.46 3.94 23.97
N THR A 24 -3.09 5.06 23.33
CA THR A 24 -2.88 5.11 21.86
C THR A 24 -1.42 5.08 21.45
N LEU A 25 -0.48 5.08 22.40
CA LEU A 25 0.95 5.16 22.14
C LEU A 25 1.48 4.08 21.18
N PRO A 26 1.09 2.79 21.26
CA PRO A 26 1.56 1.78 20.30
C PRO A 26 1.07 2.06 18.88
N ARG A 27 -0.22 2.41 18.72
CA ARG A 27 -0.80 2.75 17.40
C ARG A 27 -0.18 4.01 16.83
N TYR A 28 0.11 4.99 17.69
CA TYR A 28 0.79 6.21 17.30
C TYR A 28 2.22 5.94 16.81
N ARG A 29 2.98 5.05 17.46
CA ARG A 29 4.32 4.64 16.98
C ARG A 29 4.24 4.01 15.60
N ALA A 30 3.37 3.01 15.42
CA ALA A 30 3.15 2.37 14.13
C ALA A 30 2.76 3.39 13.04
N TYR A 31 1.91 4.37 13.39
CA TYR A 31 1.57 5.48 12.50
C TYR A 31 2.78 6.34 12.12
N ILE A 32 3.61 6.76 13.09
CA ILE A 32 4.80 7.58 12.80
C ILE A 32 5.76 6.85 11.86
N HIS A 33 5.94 5.54 12.03
CA HIS A 33 6.73 4.74 11.11
C HIS A 33 6.09 4.67 9.71
N ALA A 34 4.79 4.40 9.62
CA ALA A 34 4.05 4.40 8.34
C ALA A 34 4.16 5.76 7.63
N ARG A 35 3.92 6.85 8.35
CA ARG A 35 4.06 8.23 7.87
C ARG A 35 5.45 8.48 7.31
N ASN A 36 6.50 8.26 8.11
CA ASN A 36 7.87 8.53 7.68
C ASN A 36 8.22 7.74 6.40
N ARG A 37 7.76 6.49 6.30
CA ARG A 37 7.96 5.63 5.12
C ARG A 37 7.20 6.13 3.90
N PHE A 38 5.96 6.57 4.07
CA PHE A 38 5.15 7.10 2.98
C PHE A 38 5.76 8.37 2.40
N PHE A 39 6.04 9.36 3.25
CA PHE A 39 6.60 10.64 2.82
C PHE A 39 8.01 10.49 2.22
N SER A 40 8.80 9.50 2.67
CA SER A 40 10.07 9.16 2.00
C SER A 40 9.87 8.53 0.62
N ALA A 41 8.77 7.78 0.43
CA ALA A 41 8.46 7.11 -0.82
C ALA A 41 7.74 8.00 -1.84
N PHE A 42 7.15 9.12 -1.42
CA PHE A 42 6.37 10.05 -2.25
C PHE A 42 6.80 11.52 -2.02
N PRO A 43 8.02 11.92 -2.42
CA PRO A 43 8.46 13.32 -2.32
C PRO A 43 7.71 14.24 -3.31
N PRO A 44 7.78 15.59 -3.14
CA PRO A 44 8.39 16.30 -2.01
C PRO A 44 7.47 16.43 -0.78
N GLN A 45 6.18 16.14 -0.91
CA GLN A 45 5.20 16.40 0.15
C GLN A 45 4.17 15.27 0.34
N GLY A 46 4.40 14.03 -0.08
CA GLY A 46 3.38 12.98 -0.02
C GLY A 46 2.33 13.10 -1.13
N GLN A 47 2.72 13.65 -2.28
CA GLN A 47 1.87 13.75 -3.46
C GLN A 47 1.85 12.45 -4.24
N PHE A 48 0.68 12.05 -4.71
CA PHE A 48 0.50 10.82 -5.47
C PHE A 48 -0.61 10.97 -6.49
N VAL A 49 -0.56 10.15 -7.54
CA VAL A 49 -1.66 10.00 -8.49
C VAL A 49 -2.38 8.70 -8.19
N ARG A 50 -3.70 8.80 -8.02
CA ARG A 50 -4.61 7.67 -7.90
C ARG A 50 -4.87 7.05 -9.27
N ILE A 51 -4.83 5.74 -9.35
CA ILE A 51 -5.07 4.97 -10.57
C ILE A 51 -6.23 4.02 -10.30
N HIS A 52 -7.34 4.29 -10.98
CA HIS A 52 -8.56 3.51 -10.83
C HIS A 52 -8.31 2.06 -11.23
N THR A 53 -8.84 1.14 -10.42
CA THR A 53 -8.77 -0.28 -10.71
C THR A 53 -9.89 -0.65 -11.71
N PRO A 54 -9.63 -1.55 -12.67
CA PRO A 54 -10.59 -1.88 -13.74
C PRO A 54 -11.72 -2.82 -13.27
N SER A 55 -12.08 -2.81 -11.99
CA SER A 55 -12.86 -3.89 -11.38
C SER A 55 -14.34 -3.53 -11.11
N ASP A 56 -15.23 -4.11 -11.92
CA ASP A 56 -16.66 -4.23 -11.60
C ASP A 56 -16.96 -5.42 -10.65
N ASN A 57 -15.99 -6.32 -10.43
CA ASN A 57 -16.15 -7.59 -9.70
C ASN A 57 -15.51 -7.60 -8.30
N LEU A 58 -15.40 -6.43 -7.67
CA LEU A 58 -14.82 -6.22 -6.34
C LEU A 58 -13.34 -6.62 -6.14
N LEU A 59 -12.65 -7.18 -7.15
CA LEU A 59 -11.20 -7.51 -7.15
C LEU A 59 -10.25 -6.30 -7.06
N CYS A 60 -10.77 -5.11 -6.77
CA CYS A 60 -10.05 -3.85 -6.72
C CYS A 60 -8.78 -3.92 -5.86
N GLY A 61 -8.77 -4.65 -4.73
CA GLY A 61 -7.59 -4.80 -3.86
C GLY A 61 -6.40 -5.46 -4.55
N LEU A 62 -6.65 -6.54 -5.32
CA LEU A 62 -5.59 -7.25 -6.04
C LEU A 62 -5.08 -6.43 -7.23
N TYR A 63 -6.00 -5.78 -7.96
CA TYR A 63 -5.60 -4.85 -9.02
C TYR A 63 -4.78 -3.67 -8.49
N ALA A 64 -5.12 -3.14 -7.32
CA ALA A 64 -4.36 -2.05 -6.69
C ALA A 64 -2.91 -2.46 -6.43
N ILE A 65 -2.66 -3.70 -6.00
CA ILE A 65 -1.30 -4.24 -5.84
C ILE A 65 -0.58 -4.29 -7.19
N VAL A 66 -1.20 -4.89 -8.22
CA VAL A 66 -0.59 -5.05 -9.55
C VAL A 66 -0.21 -3.69 -10.13
N ILE A 67 -1.16 -2.75 -10.17
CA ILE A 67 -0.98 -1.41 -10.74
C ILE A 67 0.08 -0.65 -9.96
N SER A 68 -0.01 -0.63 -8.63
CA SER A 68 0.96 0.08 -7.80
C SER A 68 2.37 -0.49 -7.97
N PHE A 69 2.50 -1.81 -8.09
CA PHE A 69 3.80 -2.45 -8.23
C PHE A 69 4.46 -2.04 -9.55
N GLN A 70 3.70 -2.07 -10.64
CA GLN A 70 4.20 -1.65 -11.96
C GLN A 70 4.72 -0.21 -11.96
N HIS A 71 4.06 0.69 -11.21
CA HIS A 71 4.47 2.09 -11.16
C HIS A 71 5.52 2.43 -10.10
N GLN A 72 5.51 1.74 -8.95
CA GLN A 72 6.44 2.03 -7.85
C GLN A 72 7.74 1.23 -7.95
N HIS A 73 7.71 0.09 -8.64
CA HIS A 73 8.84 -0.83 -8.81
C HIS A 73 9.02 -1.30 -10.28
N PRO A 74 9.06 -0.39 -11.28
CA PRO A 74 9.04 -0.76 -12.70
C PRO A 74 10.23 -1.63 -13.16
N GLY A 75 11.34 -1.63 -12.41
CA GLY A 75 12.52 -2.46 -12.70
C GLY A 75 12.56 -3.80 -11.97
N THR A 76 11.57 -4.13 -11.14
CA THR A 76 11.56 -5.39 -10.38
C THR A 76 10.83 -6.47 -11.18
N SER A 77 11.51 -7.61 -11.38
CA SER A 77 10.97 -8.76 -12.11
C SER A 77 11.07 -10.05 -11.27
N PRO A 78 10.05 -10.93 -11.33
CA PRO A 78 8.79 -10.73 -12.04
C PRO A 78 7.85 -9.74 -11.32
N SER A 79 6.97 -9.11 -12.09
CA SER A 79 5.89 -8.26 -11.57
C SER A 79 4.67 -9.14 -11.26
N PRO A 80 3.90 -8.86 -10.18
CA PRO A 80 2.74 -9.67 -9.82
C PRO A 80 1.67 -9.55 -10.90
N THR A 81 1.11 -10.69 -11.32
CA THR A 81 -0.12 -10.71 -12.14
C THR A 81 -1.34 -10.92 -11.26
N LEU A 82 -2.53 -10.60 -11.78
CA LEU A 82 -3.77 -10.90 -11.06
C LEU A 82 -3.92 -12.40 -10.78
N GLU A 83 -3.52 -13.25 -11.72
CA GLU A 83 -3.58 -14.71 -11.57
C GLU A 83 -2.66 -15.20 -10.45
N ASP A 84 -1.45 -14.64 -10.34
CA ASP A 84 -0.53 -14.95 -9.24
C ASP A 84 -1.16 -14.61 -7.89
N LEU A 85 -1.75 -13.41 -7.77
CA LEU A 85 -2.33 -12.95 -6.52
C LEU A 85 -3.59 -13.74 -6.15
N LEU A 86 -4.45 -14.08 -7.12
CA LEU A 86 -5.60 -14.96 -6.91
C LEU A 86 -5.17 -16.35 -6.43
N SER A 87 -4.13 -16.92 -7.05
CA SER A 87 -3.54 -18.19 -6.61
C SER A 87 -3.05 -18.12 -5.15
N VAL A 88 -2.42 -17.00 -4.76
CA VAL A 88 -2.02 -16.77 -3.38
C VAL A 88 -3.23 -16.67 -2.45
N CYS A 89 -4.27 -15.89 -2.79
CA CYS A 89 -5.51 -15.78 -2.02
C CYS A 89 -6.10 -17.16 -1.68
N ARG A 90 -6.23 -18.03 -2.70
CA ARG A 90 -6.72 -19.41 -2.53
C ARG A 90 -5.82 -20.23 -1.62
N SER A 91 -4.50 -20.09 -1.78
CA SER A 91 -3.53 -20.80 -0.94
C SER A 91 -3.56 -20.34 0.52
N CYS A 92 -3.98 -19.10 0.79
CA CYS A 92 -4.21 -18.56 2.13
C CYS A 92 -5.58 -18.95 2.69
N GLY A 93 -6.44 -19.63 1.92
CA GLY A 93 -7.78 -20.03 2.33
C GLY A 93 -8.79 -18.89 2.34
N PHE A 94 -8.54 -17.80 1.62
CA PHE A 94 -9.48 -16.69 1.51
C PHE A 94 -10.58 -17.05 0.50
N ASP A 95 -11.83 -17.08 0.96
CA ASP A 95 -13.03 -17.29 0.16
C ASP A 95 -13.68 -15.97 -0.30
N ASN A 96 -13.14 -14.84 0.15
CA ASN A 96 -13.59 -13.49 -0.13
C ASN A 96 -12.63 -12.73 -1.08
N GLU A 97 -12.20 -13.35 -2.18
CA GLU A 97 -11.21 -12.77 -3.12
C GLU A 97 -11.59 -11.36 -3.60
N GLY A 98 -12.89 -11.06 -3.73
CA GLY A 98 -13.42 -9.75 -4.09
C GLY A 98 -13.59 -8.78 -2.93
N ASN A 99 -13.36 -9.14 -1.67
CA ASN A 99 -13.61 -8.23 -0.55
C ASN A 99 -12.55 -8.39 0.55
N LEU A 100 -11.29 -8.28 0.13
CA LEU A 100 -10.14 -8.46 1.02
C LEU A 100 -9.94 -7.22 1.89
N SER A 101 -9.72 -7.48 3.19
CA SER A 101 -9.24 -6.49 4.14
C SER A 101 -7.78 -6.08 3.87
N GLY A 102 -7.34 -4.95 4.44
CA GLY A 102 -5.94 -4.53 4.39
C GLY A 102 -4.95 -5.58 4.94
N ASP A 103 -5.32 -6.30 6.01
CA ASP A 103 -4.52 -7.40 6.56
C ASP A 103 -4.40 -8.57 5.56
N GLN A 104 -5.51 -8.94 4.93
CA GLN A 104 -5.52 -10.01 3.92
C GLN A 104 -4.70 -9.62 2.68
N LEU A 105 -4.83 -8.38 2.19
CA LEU A 105 -4.02 -7.88 1.09
C LEU A 105 -2.52 -7.84 1.44
N SER A 106 -2.18 -7.44 2.66
CA SER A 106 -0.80 -7.48 3.16
C SER A 106 -0.25 -8.90 3.19
N LEU A 107 -1.04 -9.88 3.63
CA LEU A 107 -0.65 -11.28 3.61
C LEU A 107 -0.48 -11.82 2.19
N VAL A 108 -1.37 -11.46 1.26
CA VAL A 108 -1.27 -11.85 -0.16
C VAL A 108 0.02 -11.32 -0.76
N PHE A 109 0.33 -10.03 -0.56
CA PHE A 109 1.52 -9.42 -1.14
C PHE A 109 2.82 -9.98 -0.56
N SER A 110 2.89 -10.15 0.77
CA SER A 110 4.05 -10.76 1.44
C SER A 110 4.26 -12.22 1.02
N THR A 111 3.19 -13.00 0.92
CA THR A 111 3.25 -14.40 0.49
C THR A 111 3.66 -14.55 -0.97
N TRP A 112 3.16 -13.68 -1.86
CA TRP A 112 3.61 -13.64 -3.25
C TRP A 112 5.10 -13.33 -3.33
N GLY A 113 5.56 -12.27 -2.67
CA GLY A 113 6.97 -11.87 -2.65
C GLY A 113 7.89 -12.99 -2.17
N ALA A 114 7.52 -13.66 -1.08
CA ALA A 114 8.31 -14.76 -0.51
C ALA A 114 8.38 -16.02 -1.40
N LYS A 115 7.44 -16.20 -2.33
CA LYS A 115 7.42 -17.32 -3.29
C LYS A 115 8.17 -17.01 -4.57
N VAL A 116 8.14 -15.75 -5.00
CA VAL A 116 8.47 -15.37 -6.37
C VAL A 116 9.73 -14.52 -6.46
N LEU A 117 9.96 -13.63 -5.49
CA LEU A 117 11.10 -12.74 -5.46
C LEU A 117 12.22 -13.39 -4.62
N LEU A 118 13.28 -13.81 -5.30
CA LEU A 118 14.50 -14.32 -4.68
C LEU A 118 15.59 -13.26 -4.79
N ASP A 119 16.18 -12.89 -3.65
CA ASP A 119 17.42 -12.12 -3.56
C ASP A 119 18.64 -13.04 -3.70
N ASP A 120 19.83 -12.44 -3.77
CA ASP A 120 21.12 -13.13 -3.72
C ASP A 120 21.18 -14.14 -2.57
N THR A 121 22.01 -15.18 -2.76
CA THR A 121 22.16 -16.24 -1.76
C THR A 121 22.59 -15.68 -0.42
N ASP A 122 21.99 -16.19 0.66
CA ASP A 122 22.48 -15.96 2.01
C ASP A 122 23.90 -16.53 2.19
N ASP A 123 24.55 -16.22 3.31
CA ASP A 123 25.90 -16.71 3.65
C ASP A 123 25.98 -18.26 3.73
N GLY A 124 24.84 -18.97 3.61
CA GLY A 124 24.72 -20.42 3.53
C GLY A 124 24.38 -20.96 2.13
N GLY A 125 24.44 -20.13 1.08
CA GLY A 125 24.20 -20.52 -0.31
C GLY A 125 22.72 -20.75 -0.67
N ARG A 126 21.77 -20.36 0.19
CA ARG A 126 20.33 -20.49 -0.09
C ARG A 126 19.80 -19.18 -0.64
N ALA A 127 18.97 -19.24 -1.67
CA ALA A 127 18.28 -18.06 -2.18
C ALA A 127 17.52 -17.36 -1.05
N LYS A 128 17.87 -16.10 -0.78
CA LYS A 128 17.21 -15.32 0.28
C LYS A 128 15.85 -14.89 -0.24
N LYS A 129 14.78 -15.19 0.49
CA LYS A 129 13.44 -14.74 0.10
C LYS A 129 13.32 -13.23 0.29
N ARG A 130 12.80 -12.53 -0.72
CA ARG A 130 12.50 -11.10 -0.59
C ARG A 130 11.38 -10.91 0.42
N ARG A 131 11.57 -9.93 1.30
CA ARG A 131 10.57 -9.55 2.31
C ARG A 131 9.74 -8.42 1.73
N CYS A 132 8.43 -8.59 1.70
CA CYS A 132 7.50 -7.62 1.13
C CYS A 132 6.54 -7.10 2.19
N GLN A 133 6.22 -5.80 2.12
CA GLN A 133 5.33 -5.13 3.07
C GLN A 133 4.37 -4.21 2.33
N LEU A 134 3.09 -4.28 2.68
CA LEU A 134 2.06 -3.42 2.11
C LEU A 134 1.75 -2.26 3.07
N GLY A 135 1.75 -1.05 2.54
CA GLY A 135 1.16 0.13 3.15
C GLY A 135 -0.04 0.63 2.34
N TYR A 136 -0.92 1.39 2.98
CA TYR A 136 -2.01 2.05 2.28
C TYR A 136 -2.28 3.44 2.86
N LEU A 137 -2.80 4.33 2.03
CA LEU A 137 -3.45 5.55 2.49
C LEU A 137 -4.91 5.25 2.77
N SER A 138 -5.41 5.73 3.91
CA SER A 138 -6.82 5.60 4.27
C SER A 138 -7.42 6.96 4.60
N ARG A 139 -8.62 7.20 4.07
CA ARG A 139 -9.41 8.40 4.37
C ARG A 139 -10.01 8.41 5.78
N TYR A 140 -10.00 7.27 6.50
CA TYR A 140 -10.55 7.14 7.85
C TYR A 140 -9.61 6.32 8.75
N ASN A 141 -9.19 6.85 9.90
CA ASN A 141 -8.27 6.12 10.79
C ASN A 141 -8.74 5.95 12.24
N GLY A 142 -9.93 5.39 12.44
CA GLY A 142 -10.32 4.74 13.71
C GLY A 142 -10.57 5.67 14.91
N PRO A 143 -10.82 5.09 16.11
CA PRO A 143 -11.16 5.86 17.30
C PRO A 143 -10.01 6.77 17.75
N GLY A 144 -10.29 8.06 17.94
CA GLY A 144 -9.30 9.11 18.25
C GLY A 144 -8.78 9.89 17.04
N TRP A 145 -9.30 9.63 15.83
CA TRP A 145 -8.99 10.34 14.59
C TRP A 145 -10.26 10.87 13.90
N GLU A 146 -11.37 10.99 14.64
CA GLU A 146 -12.68 11.32 14.10
C GLU A 146 -12.74 12.74 13.52
N GLU A 147 -11.93 13.67 14.04
CA GLU A 147 -11.90 15.05 13.55
C GLU A 147 -11.16 15.16 12.22
N GLU A 148 -10.06 14.44 12.08
CA GLU A 148 -9.23 14.31 10.87
C GLU A 148 -9.99 13.54 9.78
N ALA A 149 -10.69 12.48 10.16
CA ALA A 149 -11.57 11.74 9.25
C ALA A 149 -12.68 12.62 8.67
N ARG A 150 -13.25 13.57 9.45
CA ARG A 150 -14.24 14.54 8.95
C ARG A 150 -13.65 15.54 7.96
N LYS A 151 -12.34 15.75 7.99
CA LYS A 151 -11.62 16.61 7.01
C LYS A 151 -11.34 15.87 5.69
N GLY A 152 -11.62 14.55 5.62
CA GLY A 152 -11.45 13.75 4.42
C GLY A 152 -9.99 13.52 4.04
N GLU A 153 -9.11 13.56 5.03
CA GLU A 153 -7.66 13.52 4.89
C GLU A 153 -7.16 12.07 4.69
N ASP A 154 -6.25 11.88 3.74
CA ASP A 154 -5.62 10.57 3.48
C ASP A 154 -4.42 10.36 4.43
N VAL A 155 -4.50 9.34 5.27
CA VAL A 155 -3.53 9.03 6.33
C VAL A 155 -2.76 7.75 6.02
N PRO A 156 -1.41 7.75 6.11
CA PRO A 156 -0.62 6.53 5.92
C PRO A 156 -0.82 5.48 7.01
N VAL A 157 -1.04 4.24 6.56
CA VAL A 157 -1.09 3.03 7.37
C VAL A 157 -0.09 2.03 6.79
N MET A 158 0.68 1.36 7.65
CA MET A 158 1.63 0.33 7.23
C MET A 158 1.33 -0.94 7.98
N MET A 159 1.17 -2.03 7.23
CA MET A 159 0.78 -3.32 7.79
C MET A 159 1.99 -4.12 8.21
N GLY A 160 1.90 -4.73 9.40
CA GLY A 160 2.81 -5.79 9.79
C GLY A 160 2.46 -7.09 9.08
N THR A 161 3.45 -7.94 8.86
CA THR A 161 3.26 -9.35 8.50
C THR A 161 4.01 -10.22 9.51
N ARG A 162 3.95 -11.54 9.35
CA ARG A 162 4.75 -12.46 10.18
C ARG A 162 6.27 -12.21 10.00
N GLU A 163 6.67 -11.75 8.82
CA GLU A 163 8.06 -11.57 8.42
C GLU A 163 8.56 -10.15 8.60
N VAL A 164 7.69 -9.13 8.67
CA VAL A 164 8.10 -7.72 8.72
C VAL A 164 7.23 -6.96 9.72
N ASP A 165 7.86 -6.39 10.75
CA ASP A 165 7.20 -5.47 11.67
C ASP A 165 7.12 -4.05 11.06
N THR A 166 6.08 -3.29 11.40
CA THR A 166 5.91 -1.90 10.95
C THR A 166 7.08 -1.00 11.36
N GLU A 167 7.68 -1.25 12.52
CA GLU A 167 8.80 -0.43 13.04
C GLU A 167 10.14 -0.75 12.36
N GLU A 168 10.21 -1.88 11.63
CA GLU A 168 11.48 -2.39 11.11
C GLU A 168 12.12 -1.47 10.07
N GLN A 169 13.44 -1.32 10.20
CA GLN A 169 14.26 -0.55 9.29
C GLN A 169 15.23 -1.45 8.54
N GLY A 170 14.91 -1.69 7.27
CA GLY A 170 15.70 -2.53 6.37
C GLY A 170 15.52 -2.09 4.92
N HIS A 171 16.64 -2.01 4.20
CA HIS A 171 16.69 -1.77 2.75
C HIS A 171 16.31 -3.01 1.94
N ASP A 172 16.27 -4.18 2.58
CA ASP A 172 15.90 -5.47 1.97
C ASP A 172 14.38 -5.72 1.95
N ILE A 173 13.58 -4.80 2.46
CA ILE A 173 12.12 -4.89 2.46
C ILE A 173 11.57 -4.12 1.26
N LEU A 174 10.92 -4.84 0.34
CA LEU A 174 10.17 -4.25 -0.77
C LEU A 174 8.81 -3.75 -0.26
N ARG A 175 8.65 -2.43 -0.22
CA ARG A 175 7.44 -1.78 0.27
C ARG A 175 6.57 -1.30 -0.87
N LEU A 176 5.29 -1.60 -0.81
CA LEU A 176 4.30 -1.18 -1.79
C LEU A 176 3.21 -0.36 -1.13
N TRP A 177 2.78 0.72 -1.78
CA TRP A 177 1.69 1.56 -1.28
C TRP A 177 0.46 1.47 -2.19
N VAL A 178 -0.73 1.44 -1.60
CA VAL A 178 -2.02 1.51 -2.31
C VAL A 178 -2.92 2.57 -1.67
N TRP A 179 -4.07 2.87 -2.27
CA TRP A 179 -5.06 3.77 -1.67
C TRP A 179 -6.37 3.04 -1.37
N ASN A 180 -7.05 3.44 -0.29
CA ASN A 180 -8.30 2.84 0.17
C ASN A 180 -9.32 3.92 0.62
N ASP A 181 -10.56 3.81 0.13
CA ASP A 181 -11.62 4.80 0.39
C ASP A 181 -12.41 4.60 1.69
N GLY A 182 -12.23 3.46 2.39
CA GLY A 182 -13.09 3.08 3.51
C GLY A 182 -12.43 2.17 4.56
N GLY A 183 -12.14 2.74 5.74
CA GLY A 183 -13.05 2.55 6.88
C GLY A 183 -12.78 1.52 7.98
N TRP A 184 -11.55 1.04 8.27
CA TRP A 184 -11.22 0.53 9.62
C TRP A 184 -9.72 0.24 9.83
N ALA A 185 -9.20 0.60 11.01
CA ALA A 185 -7.87 0.22 11.53
C ALA A 185 -7.79 -1.25 12.03
N GLY A 186 -8.61 -2.13 11.45
CA GLY A 186 -8.63 -3.58 11.70
C GLY A 186 -9.22 -4.36 10.54
N GLY A 187 -9.02 -3.86 9.31
CA GLY A 187 -9.38 -4.57 8.08
C GLY A 187 -10.45 -3.92 7.20
N GLY A 188 -10.48 -2.59 7.09
CA GLY A 188 -11.45 -1.83 6.29
C GLY A 188 -11.75 -2.44 4.91
N MET A 189 -12.99 -2.93 4.78
CA MET A 189 -13.59 -3.29 3.50
C MET A 189 -13.94 -1.97 2.80
N GLY A 190 -13.23 -1.65 1.72
CA GLY A 190 -13.42 -0.43 0.95
C GLY A 190 -12.94 -0.61 -0.49
N HIS A 191 -13.17 0.38 -1.33
CA HIS A 191 -12.60 0.43 -2.68
C HIS A 191 -11.09 0.65 -2.59
N TRP A 192 -10.35 -0.12 -3.38
CA TRP A 192 -8.91 -0.03 -3.47
C TRP A 192 -8.49 0.50 -4.83
N GLU A 193 -7.49 1.37 -4.82
CA GLU A 193 -6.89 1.92 -6.02
C GLU A 193 -5.37 1.78 -5.99
N GLY A 194 -4.80 1.68 -7.19
CA GLY A 194 -3.36 1.78 -7.34
C GLY A 194 -2.91 3.22 -7.11
N ILE A 195 -1.68 3.41 -6.65
CA ILE A 195 -1.09 4.75 -6.61
C ILE A 195 0.30 4.76 -7.24
N ARG A 196 0.67 5.92 -7.78
CA ARG A 196 2.01 6.19 -8.28
C ARG A 196 2.51 7.53 -7.79
N ARG A 197 3.83 7.72 -7.84
CA ARG A 197 4.45 9.02 -7.61
C ARG A 197 3.97 10.01 -8.66
N VAL A 198 3.84 11.27 -8.26
CA VAL A 198 3.84 12.36 -9.24
C VAL A 198 5.25 12.37 -9.85
N ASP A 199 5.34 12.32 -11.18
CA ASP A 199 6.64 12.34 -11.83
C ASP A 199 7.32 13.67 -11.49
N GLU A 200 8.59 13.64 -11.04
CA GLU A 200 9.37 14.87 -10.72
C GLU A 200 9.75 15.68 -11.99
N GLY A 201 9.18 15.35 -13.15
CA GLY A 201 9.45 16.01 -14.42
C GLY A 201 8.28 15.83 -15.38
N GLY A 202 7.47 16.88 -15.50
CA GLY A 202 6.45 17.03 -16.53
C GLY A 202 6.53 18.44 -17.13
N GLU A 203 7.68 18.81 -17.67
CA GLU A 203 7.74 19.84 -18.71
C GLU A 203 7.68 19.16 -20.08
N GLY A 204 6.55 19.36 -20.76
CA GLY A 204 6.48 19.56 -22.20
C GLY A 204 6.55 18.34 -23.11
N GLU A 205 5.38 17.84 -23.50
CA GLU A 205 5.10 17.70 -24.94
C GLU A 205 4.15 18.83 -25.37
#